data_AF-B1BUC3-F1
#
_entry.id   AF-B1BUC3-F1
#
_cell.length_a   1.000
_cell.length_b   1.000
_cell.length_c   1.000
_cell.angle_alpha   90.00
_cell.angle_beta   90.00
_cell.angle_gamma   90.00
#
_symmetry.space_group_name_H-M   'P 1'
#
loop_
_entity.id
_entity.type
_entity.pdbx_description
1 polymer ?
#
loop_
_entity_poly.entity_id
_entity_poly.type
_entity_poly.pdbx_seq_one_letter_code
_entity_poly.pdbx_strand_id
1 'polypeptide(L)'
;MKELQLLTEKFEGQNITFRLTENTSEVMIDDVARFCGWTRVAKSGNEVIRWDRVNEYLTELGVPTCGHGDFIPEFVMYALIGKAKNEKATKFMLWVGQVLTQLRQKGVVILENATKEAINFEEKFGTYRIRKTFLNSTNITEDYKLFSFLSKQEWKAKRLNNSDRVKLSKLIVKGLEQRLNRDKSKLRASEMLAMQELLTDINKDIIKLENKKHGGLKTGQQKQITKLKQQLEDIETKYVVRDEEFVTLDCHGFSNNYMYSYIEGKCVKSNAYKNWIKYFPYDQVPDMDYWEDVDFTKPIELFINYTVKKDVDIANLDKSFIDMIFNRIYDVDDNIVQAVHRQGIATVDNWQDGKISFYIRNIEE
;
A
#
# COMPACT_ATOMS: atom_id res chain seq x y z
N MET A 1 -13.72 -7.08 -9.74
CA MET A 1 -13.15 -8.05 -8.77
C MET A 1 -13.93 -7.90 -7.48
N LYS A 2 -14.64 -8.94 -7.03
CA LYS A 2 -15.39 -8.94 -5.76
C LYS A 2 -14.42 -9.27 -4.62
N GLU A 3 -14.54 -8.57 -3.50
CA GLU A 3 -13.63 -8.64 -2.34
C GLU A 3 -13.55 -10.06 -1.75
N LEU A 4 -12.32 -10.59 -1.64
CA LEU A 4 -12.02 -11.69 -0.72
C LEU A 4 -12.20 -11.19 0.71
N GLN A 5 -12.98 -11.91 1.51
CA GLN A 5 -13.09 -11.64 2.95
C GLN A 5 -12.23 -12.63 3.72
N LEU A 6 -11.19 -12.10 4.36
CA LEU A 6 -10.39 -12.82 5.36
C LEU A 6 -11.02 -12.56 6.73
N LEU A 7 -11.34 -13.65 7.43
CA LEU A 7 -11.86 -13.62 8.79
C LEU A 7 -10.83 -14.29 9.70
N THR A 8 -10.61 -13.74 10.89
CA THR A 8 -9.77 -14.39 11.91
C THR A 8 -10.57 -14.54 13.20
N GLU A 9 -10.64 -15.76 13.71
CA GLU A 9 -11.36 -16.08 14.95
C GLU A 9 -10.44 -16.80 15.93
N LYS A 10 -10.75 -16.72 17.22
CA LYS A 10 -9.88 -17.30 18.26
C LYS A 10 -10.45 -18.61 18.77
N PHE A 11 -9.65 -19.68 18.71
CA PHE A 11 -9.96 -20.97 19.30
C PHE A 11 -8.82 -21.40 20.24
N GLU A 12 -9.15 -21.70 21.50
CA GLU A 12 -8.19 -22.13 22.54
C GLU A 12 -6.91 -21.25 22.63
N GLY A 13 -7.05 -19.94 22.48
CA GLY A 13 -5.91 -19.03 22.57
C GLY A 13 -5.22 -18.70 21.24
N GLN A 14 -5.50 -19.44 20.16
CA GLN A 14 -4.86 -19.27 18.86
C GLN A 14 -5.80 -18.62 17.84
N ASN A 15 -5.25 -17.81 16.95
CA ASN A 15 -5.98 -17.18 15.86
C ASN A 15 -6.09 -18.15 14.68
N ILE A 16 -7.30 -18.33 14.17
CA ILE A 16 -7.63 -19.21 13.06
C ILE A 16 -8.12 -18.34 11.90
N THR A 17 -7.46 -18.44 10.76
CA THR A 17 -7.82 -17.63 9.59
C THR A 17 -8.69 -18.41 8.61
N PHE A 18 -9.78 -17.78 8.18
CA PHE A 18 -10.70 -18.28 7.18
C PHE A 18 -10.72 -17.38 5.95
N ARG A 19 -10.88 -18.00 4.79
CA ARG A 19 -11.09 -17.35 3.50
C ARG A 19 -12.47 -17.72 3.00
N LEU A 20 -13.31 -16.71 2.80
CA LEU A 20 -14.69 -16.88 2.37
C LEU A 20 -14.88 -16.35 0.94
N THR A 21 -15.52 -17.15 0.11
CA THR A 21 -15.99 -16.77 -1.23
C THR A 21 -17.51 -17.01 -1.34
N GLU A 22 -18.14 -16.61 -2.46
CA GLU A 22 -19.59 -16.78 -2.65
C GLU A 22 -20.06 -18.23 -2.48
N ASN A 23 -19.21 -19.21 -2.80
CA ASN A 23 -19.59 -20.63 -2.84
C ASN A 23 -18.68 -21.56 -2.01
N THR A 24 -17.57 -21.07 -1.45
CA THR A 24 -16.61 -21.91 -0.72
C THR A 24 -16.09 -21.24 0.54
N SER A 25 -15.89 -22.07 1.56
CA SER A 25 -15.23 -21.78 2.83
C SER A 25 -13.91 -22.52 2.88
N GLU A 26 -12.84 -21.78 3.15
CA GLU A 26 -11.50 -22.35 3.25
C GLU A 26 -10.86 -21.91 4.58
N VAL A 27 -10.00 -22.76 5.14
CA VAL A 27 -9.29 -22.53 6.40
C VAL A 27 -7.80 -22.61 6.15
N MET A 28 -7.02 -21.79 6.85
CA MET A 28 -5.56 -21.82 6.76
C MET A 28 -5.03 -23.18 7.20
N ILE A 29 -4.24 -23.84 6.34
CA ILE A 29 -3.76 -25.20 6.62
C ILE A 29 -2.79 -25.24 7.82
N ASP A 30 -2.05 -24.15 8.05
CA ASP A 30 -1.11 -24.04 9.15
C ASP A 30 -1.80 -24.18 10.50
N ASP A 31 -2.97 -23.55 10.65
CA ASP A 31 -3.78 -23.62 11.85
C ASP A 31 -4.27 -25.06 12.06
N VAL A 32 -4.77 -25.69 11.00
CA VAL A 32 -5.20 -27.11 11.03
C VAL A 32 -4.06 -28.02 11.49
N ALA A 33 -2.85 -27.83 10.95
CA ALA A 33 -1.69 -28.66 11.29
C ALA A 33 -1.27 -28.50 12.76
N ARG A 34 -1.35 -27.30 13.33
CA ARG A 34 -1.09 -27.05 14.76
C ARG A 34 -2.08 -27.78 15.65
N PHE A 35 -3.38 -27.68 15.36
CA PHE A 35 -4.41 -28.37 16.15
C PHE A 35 -4.39 -29.89 15.98
N CYS A 36 -3.91 -30.37 14.83
CA CYS A 36 -3.66 -31.79 14.58
C CYS A 36 -2.40 -32.32 15.27
N GLY A 37 -1.58 -31.46 15.88
CA GLY A 37 -0.34 -31.85 16.55
C GLY A 37 0.79 -32.22 15.60
N TRP A 38 0.73 -31.76 14.34
CA TRP A 38 1.77 -32.00 13.34
C TRP A 38 2.86 -30.93 13.39
N THR A 39 3.33 -30.65 14.61
CA THR A 39 4.37 -29.66 14.87
C THR A 39 5.61 -30.30 15.50
N ARG A 40 6.73 -29.59 15.47
CA ARG A 40 7.96 -29.92 16.19
C ARG A 40 8.58 -28.65 16.73
N VAL A 41 9.30 -28.73 17.83
CA VAL A 41 10.13 -27.63 18.32
C VAL A 41 11.45 -27.66 17.55
N ALA A 42 11.75 -26.59 16.81
CA ALA A 42 13.01 -26.45 16.09
C ALA A 42 14.18 -26.21 17.06
N LYS A 43 15.42 -26.36 16.58
CA LYS A 43 16.63 -26.06 17.37
C LYS A 43 16.67 -24.61 17.90
N SER A 44 15.96 -23.69 17.24
CA SER A 44 15.79 -22.30 17.65
C SER A 44 14.75 -22.10 18.77
N GLY A 45 14.08 -23.15 19.24
CA GLY A 45 13.00 -23.08 20.23
C GLY A 45 11.61 -22.77 19.65
N ASN A 46 11.51 -22.44 18.36
CA ASN A 46 10.24 -22.12 17.71
C ASN A 46 9.45 -23.38 17.34
N GLU A 47 8.13 -23.36 17.56
CA GLU A 47 7.23 -24.39 17.04
C GLU A 47 7.07 -24.25 15.52
N VAL A 48 7.43 -25.30 14.78
CA VAL A 48 7.33 -25.37 13.32
C VAL A 48 6.48 -26.55 12.89
N ILE A 49 5.76 -26.40 11.77
CA ILE A 49 4.91 -27.44 11.20
C ILE A 49 5.79 -28.52 10.52
N ARG A 50 5.41 -29.79 10.68
CA ARG A 50 6.02 -30.94 10.00
C ARG A 50 5.40 -31.12 8.62
N TRP A 51 5.78 -30.27 7.68
CA TRP A 51 5.23 -30.26 6.32
C TRP A 51 5.33 -31.59 5.59
N ASP A 52 6.40 -32.37 5.80
CA ASP A 52 6.53 -33.71 5.21
C ASP A 52 5.32 -34.60 5.54
N ARG A 53 4.81 -34.51 6.78
CA ARG A 53 3.65 -35.29 7.24
C ARG A 53 2.33 -34.74 6.70
N VAL A 54 2.21 -33.42 6.60
CA VAL A 54 1.02 -32.77 6.03
C VAL A 54 0.89 -33.10 4.55
N ASN A 55 1.99 -33.02 3.80
CA ASN A 55 2.05 -33.30 2.37
C ASN A 55 1.76 -34.78 2.06
N GLU A 56 2.26 -35.71 2.89
CA GLU A 56 1.90 -37.13 2.82
C GLU A 56 0.38 -37.33 2.91
N TYR A 57 -0.27 -36.73 3.91
CA TYR A 57 -1.72 -36.85 4.08
C TYR A 57 -2.52 -36.18 2.97
N LEU A 58 -2.10 -35.01 2.47
CA LEU A 58 -2.76 -34.37 1.33
C LEU A 58 -2.66 -35.23 0.07
N THR A 59 -1.50 -35.85 -0.15
CA THR A 59 -1.27 -36.76 -1.28
C THR A 59 -2.17 -38.00 -1.18
N GLU A 60 -2.29 -38.60 0.01
CA GLU A 60 -3.22 -39.71 0.25
C GLU A 60 -4.69 -39.33 0.00
N LEU A 61 -5.06 -38.07 0.24
CA LEU A 61 -6.41 -37.55 0.01
C LEU A 61 -6.65 -37.12 -1.45
N GLY A 62 -5.65 -37.26 -2.32
CA GLY A 62 -5.72 -36.83 -3.72
C GLY A 62 -5.82 -35.32 -3.89
N VAL A 63 -5.40 -34.55 -2.88
CA VAL A 63 -5.39 -33.09 -2.91
C VAL A 63 -4.02 -32.63 -3.40
N PRO A 64 -3.94 -31.79 -4.46
CA PRO A 64 -2.68 -31.20 -4.87
C PRO A 64 -2.04 -30.50 -3.69
N THR A 65 -0.74 -30.72 -3.47
CA THR A 65 0.00 -30.02 -2.41
C THR A 65 0.05 -28.53 -2.75
N CYS A 66 -0.94 -27.78 -2.27
CA CYS A 66 -0.91 -26.33 -2.26
C CYS A 66 0.33 -25.89 -1.46
N GLY A 67 0.99 -24.83 -1.91
CA GLY A 67 2.21 -24.33 -1.27
C GLY A 67 2.02 -24.12 0.23
N HIS A 68 3.12 -24.24 0.99
CA HIS A 68 3.11 -23.97 2.43
C HIS A 68 2.42 -22.61 2.72
N GLY A 69 1.49 -22.57 3.68
CA GLY A 69 0.76 -21.34 4.05
C GLY A 69 -0.45 -20.97 3.18
N ASP A 70 -1.07 -21.92 2.47
CA ASP A 70 -2.32 -21.70 1.73
C ASP A 70 -3.57 -22.18 2.49
N PHE A 71 -4.75 -21.85 1.95
CA PHE A 71 -6.03 -22.27 2.51
C PHE A 71 -6.50 -23.57 1.86
N ILE A 72 -7.12 -24.43 2.67
CA ILE A 72 -7.76 -25.66 2.22
C ILE A 72 -9.28 -25.57 2.32
N PRO A 73 -10.02 -26.13 1.34
CA PRO A 73 -11.47 -26.21 1.42
C PRO A 73 -11.97 -26.98 2.64
N GLU A 74 -13.14 -26.62 3.15
CA GLU A 74 -13.79 -27.26 4.30
C GLU A 74 -13.86 -28.79 4.19
N PHE A 75 -14.20 -29.33 3.01
CA PHE A 75 -14.27 -30.78 2.81
C PHE A 75 -12.89 -31.47 2.92
N VAL A 76 -11.82 -30.79 2.50
CA VAL A 76 -10.43 -31.29 2.63
C VAL A 76 -10.00 -31.26 4.08
N MET A 77 -10.31 -30.18 4.80
CA MET A 77 -10.00 -30.03 6.23
C MET A 77 -10.61 -31.16 7.06
N TYR A 78 -11.88 -31.52 6.82
CA TYR A 78 -12.52 -32.64 7.52
C TYR A 78 -11.77 -33.95 7.32
N ALA A 79 -11.43 -34.27 6.07
CA ALA A 79 -10.69 -35.48 5.74
C ALA A 79 -9.27 -35.48 6.33
N LEU A 80 -8.62 -34.32 6.33
CA LEU A 80 -7.27 -34.12 6.85
C LEU A 80 -7.24 -34.28 8.37
N ILE A 81 -8.13 -33.62 9.12
CA ILE A 81 -8.25 -33.77 10.58
C ILE A 81 -8.52 -35.23 10.97
N GLY A 82 -9.29 -35.97 10.17
CA GLY A 82 -9.53 -37.41 10.36
C GLY A 82 -8.24 -38.25 10.44
N LYS A 83 -7.13 -37.80 9.84
CA LYS A 83 -5.82 -38.46 9.92
C LYS A 83 -5.12 -38.26 11.27
N ALA A 84 -5.45 -37.21 12.02
CA ALA A 84 -4.78 -36.85 13.28
C ALA A 84 -5.19 -37.73 14.47
N LYS A 85 -6.39 -38.34 14.42
CA LYS A 85 -6.93 -39.26 15.43
C LYS A 85 -6.74 -38.81 16.90
N ASN A 86 -6.90 -37.51 17.19
CA ASN A 86 -6.77 -36.98 18.54
C ASN A 86 -7.99 -36.10 18.93
N GLU A 87 -8.28 -36.05 20.23
CA GLU A 87 -9.48 -35.38 20.75
C GLU A 87 -9.49 -33.87 20.49
N LYS A 88 -8.30 -33.23 20.55
CA LYS A 88 -8.14 -31.80 20.31
C LYS A 88 -8.52 -31.41 18.88
N ALA A 89 -8.08 -32.20 17.91
CA ALA A 89 -8.40 -32.01 16.50
C ALA A 89 -9.90 -32.25 16.24
N THR A 90 -10.53 -33.22 16.93
CA THR A 90 -11.99 -33.42 16.84
C THR A 90 -12.77 -32.22 17.39
N LYS A 91 -12.37 -31.65 18.54
CA LYS A 91 -13.01 -30.44 19.08
C LYS A 91 -12.85 -29.24 18.15
N PHE A 92 -11.64 -29.06 17.60
CA PHE A 92 -11.37 -28.03 16.60
C PHE A 92 -12.26 -28.19 15.36
N MET A 93 -12.38 -29.41 14.84
CA MET A 93 -13.23 -29.73 13.69
C MET A 93 -14.71 -29.35 13.91
N LEU A 94 -15.26 -29.71 15.07
CA LEU A 94 -16.65 -29.39 15.42
C LEU A 94 -16.85 -27.88 15.54
N TRP A 95 -15.90 -27.18 16.16
CA TRP A 95 -15.94 -25.73 16.29
C TRP A 95 -15.87 -25.03 14.93
N VAL A 96 -14.94 -25.43 14.05
CA VAL A 96 -14.87 -24.86 12.69
C VAL A 96 -16.16 -25.10 11.92
N GLY A 97 -16.74 -26.31 12.01
CA GLY A 97 -18.02 -26.62 11.37
C GLY A 97 -19.16 -25.73 11.87
N GLN A 98 -19.20 -25.41 13.17
CA GLN A 98 -20.18 -24.48 13.73
C GLN A 98 -19.97 -23.06 13.19
N VAL A 99 -18.73 -22.56 13.18
CA VAL A 99 -18.38 -21.22 12.66
C VAL A 99 -18.76 -21.10 11.18
N LEU A 100 -18.38 -22.06 10.34
CA LEU A 100 -18.68 -22.06 8.90
C LEU A 100 -20.19 -22.22 8.63
N THR A 101 -20.90 -23.01 9.43
CA THR A 101 -22.36 -23.15 9.29
C THR A 101 -23.10 -21.87 9.67
N GLN A 102 -22.67 -21.19 10.73
CA GLN A 102 -23.21 -19.89 11.11
C GLN A 102 -22.94 -18.84 10.03
N LEU A 103 -21.72 -18.82 9.49
CA LEU A 103 -21.34 -17.96 8.37
C LEU A 103 -22.23 -18.20 7.14
N ARG A 104 -22.48 -19.46 6.76
CA ARG A 104 -23.35 -19.82 5.61
C ARG A 104 -24.81 -19.47 5.84
N GLN A 105 -25.35 -19.71 7.04
CA GLN A 105 -26.78 -19.50 7.32
C GLN A 105 -27.15 -18.04 7.60
N LYS A 106 -26.26 -17.31 8.28
CA LYS A 106 -26.54 -15.95 8.77
C LYS A 106 -25.78 -14.88 7.98
N GLY A 107 -24.75 -15.25 7.21
CA GLY A 107 -23.81 -14.30 6.61
C GLY A 107 -22.94 -13.57 7.64
N VAL A 108 -23.05 -13.91 8.94
CA VAL A 108 -22.41 -13.25 10.08
C VAL A 108 -22.24 -14.26 11.23
N VAL A 109 -21.10 -14.24 11.91
CA VAL A 109 -20.87 -14.99 13.16
C VAL A 109 -21.57 -14.28 14.32
N ILE A 110 -22.46 -14.97 15.04
CA ILE A 110 -22.95 -14.48 16.33
C ILE A 110 -22.09 -15.15 17.41
N LEU A 111 -21.08 -14.41 17.89
CA LEU A 111 -20.14 -14.86 18.92
C LEU A 111 -20.84 -15.04 20.28
N GLU A 112 -20.30 -15.91 21.14
CA GLU A 112 -20.75 -16.06 22.55
C GLU A 112 -20.62 -14.75 23.35
N ASN A 113 -19.79 -13.81 22.87
CA ASN A 113 -19.53 -12.50 23.47
C ASN A 113 -20.35 -11.37 22.83
N ALA A 114 -21.29 -11.68 21.92
CA ALA A 114 -22.08 -10.67 21.24
C ALA A 114 -23.00 -9.94 22.22
N THR A 115 -23.00 -8.60 22.17
CA THR A 115 -23.90 -7.81 23.00
C THR A 115 -25.35 -8.09 22.60
N LYS A 116 -26.29 -8.03 23.55
CA LYS A 116 -27.71 -8.31 23.29
C LYS A 116 -28.26 -7.45 22.15
N GLU A 117 -27.78 -6.22 22.01
CA GLU A 117 -28.16 -5.29 20.95
C GLU A 117 -27.71 -5.75 19.56
N ALA A 118 -26.53 -6.35 19.45
CA ALA A 118 -26.01 -6.88 18.19
C ALA A 118 -26.80 -8.11 17.74
N ILE A 119 -27.13 -9.00 18.69
CA ILE A 119 -27.98 -10.17 18.44
C ILE A 119 -29.36 -9.73 17.97
N ASN A 120 -29.99 -8.81 18.70
CA ASN A 120 -31.31 -8.27 18.36
C ASN A 120 -31.31 -7.54 17.02
N PHE A 121 -30.24 -6.80 16.70
CA PHE A 121 -30.10 -6.14 15.42
C PHE A 121 -30.02 -7.16 14.28
N GLU A 122 -29.15 -8.16 14.40
CA GLU A 122 -28.96 -9.14 13.35
C GLU A 122 -30.20 -10.02 13.14
N GLU A 123 -30.85 -10.43 14.22
CA GLU A 123 -32.06 -11.26 14.18
C GLU A 123 -33.16 -10.63 13.34
N LYS A 124 -33.34 -9.31 13.47
CA LYS A 124 -34.47 -8.56 12.89
C LYS A 124 -34.12 -7.70 11.68
N PHE A 125 -32.89 -7.17 11.61
CA PHE A 125 -32.45 -6.18 10.63
C PHE A 125 -31.18 -6.57 9.86
N GLY A 126 -30.71 -7.80 10.00
CA GLY A 126 -29.63 -8.34 9.17
C GLY A 126 -29.90 -8.15 7.68
N THR A 127 -28.85 -7.97 6.89
CA THR A 127 -28.91 -7.55 5.46
C THR A 127 -29.89 -8.39 4.62
N TYR A 128 -29.94 -9.71 4.85
CA TYR A 128 -30.81 -10.62 4.11
C TYR A 128 -32.27 -10.64 4.61
N ARG A 129 -32.50 -10.20 5.86
CA ARG A 129 -33.80 -10.29 6.53
C ARG A 129 -34.56 -8.97 6.48
N ILE A 130 -33.86 -7.85 6.54
CA ILE A 130 -34.43 -6.51 6.73
C ILE A 130 -35.55 -6.20 5.74
N ARG A 131 -35.39 -6.58 4.47
CA ARG A 131 -36.44 -6.40 3.45
C ARG A 131 -37.72 -7.16 3.82
N LYS A 132 -37.59 -8.43 4.23
CA LYS A 132 -38.72 -9.29 4.63
C LYS A 132 -39.38 -8.78 5.92
N THR A 133 -38.58 -8.26 6.85
CA THR A 133 -39.06 -7.64 8.09
C THR A 133 -40.03 -6.50 7.79
N PHE A 134 -39.63 -5.54 6.95
CA PHE A 134 -40.49 -4.40 6.61
C PHE A 134 -41.63 -4.75 5.65
N LEU A 135 -41.46 -5.78 4.81
CA LEU A 135 -42.52 -6.28 3.93
C LEU A 135 -43.71 -6.84 4.73
N ASN A 136 -43.45 -7.48 5.88
CA ASN A 136 -44.47 -8.17 6.69
C ASN A 136 -44.70 -7.53 8.06
N SER A 137 -44.16 -6.33 8.29
CA SER A 137 -44.21 -5.66 9.59
C SER A 137 -45.65 -5.31 10.01
N THR A 138 -46.01 -5.61 11.26
CA THR A 138 -47.29 -5.18 11.84
C THR A 138 -47.29 -3.68 12.15
N ASN A 139 -46.14 -3.11 12.54
CA ASN A 139 -45.98 -1.71 12.87
C ASN A 139 -44.66 -1.17 12.28
N ILE A 140 -44.76 -0.64 11.07
CA ILE A 140 -43.61 -0.15 10.29
C ILE A 140 -42.87 1.01 10.99
N THR A 141 -43.59 1.83 11.75
CA THR A 141 -43.05 3.01 12.41
C THR A 141 -42.19 2.60 13.60
N GLU A 142 -42.69 1.69 14.45
CA GLU A 142 -41.92 1.16 15.57
C GLU A 142 -40.72 0.32 15.10
N ASP A 143 -40.89 -0.48 14.04
CA ASP A 143 -39.78 -1.24 13.46
C ASP A 143 -38.69 -0.32 12.89
N TYR A 144 -39.06 0.80 12.26
CA TYR A 144 -38.07 1.77 11.78
C TYR A 144 -37.37 2.52 12.92
N LYS A 145 -38.10 2.91 13.98
CA LYS A 145 -37.49 3.50 15.18
C LYS A 145 -36.48 2.54 15.81
N LEU A 146 -36.83 1.27 15.95
CA LEU A 146 -35.95 0.24 16.49
C LEU A 146 -34.71 0.04 15.61
N PHE A 147 -34.89 -0.02 14.28
CA PHE A 147 -33.77 -0.04 13.33
C PHE A 147 -32.86 1.18 13.47
N SER A 148 -33.44 2.38 13.56
CA SER A 148 -32.68 3.63 13.69
C SER A 148 -31.86 3.67 14.98
N PHE A 149 -32.40 3.13 16.08
CA PHE A 149 -31.70 3.01 17.35
C PHE A 149 -30.56 1.97 17.27
N LEU A 150 -30.88 0.73 16.91
CA LEU A 150 -29.89 -0.36 16.92
C LEU A 150 -28.78 -0.15 15.88
N SER A 151 -29.11 0.34 14.68
CA SER A 151 -28.09 0.65 13.65
C SER A 151 -27.10 1.73 14.10
N LYS A 152 -27.52 2.66 14.98
CA LYS A 152 -26.61 3.65 15.59
C LYS A 152 -25.69 3.01 16.61
N GLN A 153 -26.16 2.01 17.38
CA GLN A 153 -25.31 1.28 18.33
C GLN A 153 -24.25 0.46 17.59
N GLU A 154 -24.65 -0.24 16.53
CA GLU A 154 -23.73 -0.99 15.68
C GLU A 154 -22.70 -0.08 14.99
N TRP A 155 -23.10 1.14 14.62
CA TRP A 155 -22.17 2.15 14.11
C TRP A 155 -21.18 2.65 15.17
N LYS A 156 -21.64 2.92 16.39
CA LYS A 156 -20.76 3.30 17.51
C LYS A 156 -19.77 2.18 17.85
N ALA A 157 -20.23 0.94 17.77
CA ALA A 157 -19.40 -0.26 17.97
C ALA A 157 -18.48 -0.57 16.78
N LYS A 158 -18.49 0.25 15.73
CA LYS A 158 -17.70 0.07 14.49
C LYS A 158 -17.99 -1.24 13.73
N ARG A 159 -19.11 -1.91 14.01
CA ARG A 159 -19.60 -3.09 13.28
C ARG A 159 -20.37 -2.70 12.02
N LEU A 160 -20.93 -1.49 11.99
CA LEU A 160 -21.47 -0.86 10.79
C LEU A 160 -20.75 0.45 10.50
N ASN A 161 -20.64 0.79 9.21
CA ASN A 161 -20.29 2.14 8.78
C ASN A 161 -21.51 2.89 8.20
N ASN A 162 -21.37 4.18 7.90
CA ASN A 162 -22.45 4.98 7.32
C ASN A 162 -22.90 4.45 5.95
N SER A 163 -22.00 3.84 5.17
CA SER A 163 -22.36 3.26 3.88
C SER A 163 -23.26 2.03 4.04
N ASP A 164 -23.02 1.20 5.06
CA ASP A 164 -23.85 0.03 5.32
C ASP A 164 -25.22 0.44 5.85
N ARG A 165 -25.29 1.46 6.71
CA ARG A 165 -26.56 2.03 7.15
C ARG A 165 -27.37 2.59 5.98
N VAL A 166 -26.74 3.25 5.01
CA VAL A 166 -27.40 3.68 3.77
C VAL A 166 -27.92 2.49 2.96
N LYS A 167 -27.11 1.43 2.78
CA LYS A 167 -27.53 0.21 2.08
C LYS A 167 -28.76 -0.42 2.74
N LEU A 168 -28.74 -0.56 4.06
CA LEU A 168 -29.84 -1.13 4.84
C LEU A 168 -31.10 -0.26 4.73
N SER A 169 -31.00 1.06 4.88
CA SER A 169 -32.14 1.98 4.68
C SER A 169 -32.73 1.86 3.27
N LYS A 170 -31.91 1.70 2.22
CA LYS A 170 -32.39 1.46 0.85
C LYS A 170 -33.12 0.12 0.71
N LEU A 171 -32.72 -0.92 1.46
CA LEU A 171 -33.44 -2.20 1.51
C LEU A 171 -34.79 -2.08 2.22
N ILE A 172 -34.88 -1.26 3.27
CA ILE A 172 -36.14 -0.93 3.95
C ILE A 172 -37.11 -0.26 2.96
N VAL A 173 -36.64 0.79 2.26
CA VAL A 173 -37.44 1.49 1.23
C VAL A 173 -37.99 0.50 0.21
N LYS A 174 -37.14 -0.35 -0.36
CA LYS A 174 -37.57 -1.40 -1.31
C LYS A 174 -38.62 -2.34 -0.73
N GLY A 175 -38.51 -2.72 0.55
CA GLY A 175 -39.48 -3.56 1.23
C GLY A 175 -40.84 -2.88 1.39
N LEU A 176 -40.85 -1.61 1.80
CA LEU A 176 -42.06 -0.81 1.99
C LEU A 176 -42.73 -0.47 0.65
N GLU A 177 -41.98 -0.09 -0.38
CA GLU A 177 -42.51 0.15 -1.73
C GLU A 177 -43.15 -1.12 -2.31
N GLN A 178 -42.51 -2.28 -2.13
CA GLN A 178 -43.08 -3.56 -2.54
C GLN A 178 -44.40 -3.85 -1.82
N ARG A 179 -44.47 -3.60 -0.51
CA ARG A 179 -45.71 -3.76 0.27
C ARG A 179 -46.81 -2.82 -0.24
N LEU A 180 -46.48 -1.55 -0.47
CA LEU A 180 -47.43 -0.55 -0.96
C LEU A 180 -48.03 -0.95 -2.30
N ASN A 181 -47.21 -1.49 -3.20
CA ASN A 181 -47.65 -1.97 -4.51
C ASN A 181 -48.47 -3.26 -4.41
N ARG A 182 -48.06 -4.22 -3.56
CA ARG A 182 -48.75 -5.51 -3.39
C ARG A 182 -50.14 -5.35 -2.79
N ASP A 183 -50.25 -4.52 -1.76
CA ASP A 183 -51.45 -4.42 -0.91
C ASP A 183 -52.30 -3.17 -1.24
N LYS A 184 -52.04 -2.52 -2.38
CA LYS A 184 -52.65 -1.24 -2.79
C LYS A 184 -54.18 -1.21 -2.74
N SER A 185 -54.84 -2.32 -3.04
CA SER A 185 -56.31 -2.44 -3.01
C SER A 185 -56.88 -2.89 -1.66
N LYS A 186 -56.02 -3.32 -0.72
CA LYS A 186 -56.40 -3.87 0.58
C LYS A 186 -56.11 -2.91 1.75
N LEU A 187 -55.16 -2.00 1.57
CA LEU A 187 -54.78 -1.01 2.59
C LEU A 187 -55.80 0.12 2.68
N ARG A 188 -56.05 0.59 3.90
CA ARG A 188 -56.82 1.81 4.14
C ARG A 188 -56.00 3.03 3.70
N ALA A 189 -56.68 4.10 3.29
CA ALA A 189 -56.01 5.34 2.88
C ALA A 189 -55.06 5.90 3.97
N SER A 190 -55.42 5.78 5.25
CA SER A 190 -54.57 6.18 6.37
C SER A 190 -53.29 5.34 6.50
N GLU A 191 -53.35 4.03 6.21
CA GLU A 191 -52.19 3.14 6.24
C GLU A 191 -51.23 3.43 5.08
N MET A 192 -51.79 3.73 3.90
CA MET A 192 -51.01 4.13 2.73
C MET A 192 -50.28 5.46 2.98
N LEU A 193 -50.97 6.43 3.58
CA LEU A 193 -50.38 7.73 3.91
C LEU A 193 -49.24 7.58 4.93
N ALA A 194 -49.46 6.82 6.01
CA ALA A 194 -48.43 6.56 7.02
C ALA A 194 -47.19 5.87 6.42
N MET A 195 -47.37 4.94 5.46
CA MET A 195 -46.26 4.34 4.73
C MET A 195 -45.51 5.35 3.86
N GLN A 196 -46.21 6.25 3.16
CA GLN A 196 -45.58 7.27 2.33
C GLN A 196 -44.82 8.32 3.15
N GLU A 197 -45.37 8.73 4.30
CA GLU A 197 -44.69 9.60 5.26
C GLU A 197 -43.40 8.95 5.75
N LEU A 198 -43.47 7.68 6.17
CA LEU A 198 -42.29 6.95 6.63
C LEU A 198 -41.23 6.81 5.52
N LEU A 199 -41.63 6.50 4.28
CA LEU A 199 -40.73 6.45 3.13
C LEU A 199 -40.01 7.79 2.91
N THR A 200 -40.74 8.90 3.05
CA THR A 200 -40.20 10.25 2.93
C THR A 200 -39.15 10.52 4.02
N ASP A 201 -39.42 10.11 5.25
CA ASP A 201 -38.49 10.27 6.37
C ASP A 201 -37.23 9.40 6.23
N ILE A 202 -37.38 8.15 5.80
CA ILE A 202 -36.23 7.27 5.52
C ILE A 202 -35.34 7.88 4.43
N ASN A 203 -35.93 8.44 3.37
CA ASN A 203 -35.18 9.08 2.29
C ASN A 203 -34.41 10.32 2.77
N LYS A 204 -35.01 11.14 3.64
CA LYS A 204 -34.30 12.26 4.29
C LYS A 204 -33.11 11.77 5.11
N ASP A 205 -33.26 10.67 5.84
CA ASP A 205 -32.17 10.08 6.61
C ASP A 205 -31.05 9.50 5.73
N ILE A 206 -31.39 8.87 4.60
CA ILE A 206 -30.41 8.42 3.60
C ILE A 206 -29.57 9.59 3.11
N ILE A 207 -30.20 10.70 2.70
CA ILE A 207 -29.50 11.90 2.22
C ILE A 207 -28.55 12.45 3.29
N LYS A 208 -28.99 12.53 4.55
CA LYS A 208 -28.14 12.98 5.66
C LYS A 208 -26.91 12.07 5.85
N LEU A 209 -27.08 10.76 5.76
CA LEU A 209 -25.99 9.80 5.90
C LEU A 209 -25.02 9.86 4.71
N GLU A 210 -25.53 10.02 3.49
CA GLU A 210 -24.71 10.18 2.28
C GLU A 210 -23.88 11.47 2.35
N ASN A 211 -24.47 12.60 2.75
CA ASN A 211 -23.73 13.86 2.92
C ASN A 211 -22.60 13.75 3.95
N LYS A 212 -22.83 13.05 5.08
CA LYS A 212 -21.78 12.79 6.07
C LYS A 212 -20.65 11.93 5.50
N LYS A 213 -21.00 10.90 4.71
CA LYS A 213 -20.02 10.05 4.02
C LYS A 213 -19.17 10.86 3.03
N HIS A 214 -19.80 11.67 2.18
CA HIS A 214 -19.11 12.51 1.20
C HIS A 214 -18.19 13.55 1.87
N GLY A 215 -18.65 14.17 2.96
CA GLY A 215 -17.81 15.08 3.74
C GLY A 215 -16.55 14.40 4.28
N GLY A 216 -16.69 13.21 4.87
CA GLY A 216 -15.54 12.45 5.38
C GLY A 216 -14.55 12.05 4.28
N LEU A 217 -15.03 11.60 3.12
CA LEU A 217 -14.19 11.28 1.96
C LEU A 217 -13.41 12.50 1.47
N LYS A 218 -14.09 13.64 1.32
CA LYS A 218 -13.47 14.90 0.88
C LYS A 218 -12.36 15.35 1.83
N THR A 219 -12.61 15.27 3.14
CA THR A 219 -11.58 15.60 4.16
C THR A 219 -10.40 14.64 4.11
N GLY A 220 -10.65 13.33 3.95
CA GLY A 220 -9.59 12.33 3.83
C GLY A 220 -8.70 12.57 2.61
N GLN A 221 -9.31 12.80 1.46
CA GLN A 221 -8.60 13.14 0.21
C GLN A 221 -7.79 14.43 0.35
N GLN A 222 -8.36 15.48 0.95
CA GLN A 222 -7.66 16.73 1.17
C GLN A 222 -6.39 16.55 2.02
N LYS A 223 -6.45 15.75 3.08
CA LYS A 223 -5.28 15.43 3.92
C LYS A 223 -4.20 14.72 3.13
N GLN A 224 -4.58 13.75 2.29
CA GLN A 224 -3.63 13.02 1.45
C GLN A 224 -2.98 13.94 0.41
N ILE A 225 -3.76 14.83 -0.22
CA ILE A 225 -3.24 15.84 -1.16
C ILE A 225 -2.22 16.74 -0.45
N THR A 226 -2.54 17.25 0.74
CA THR A 226 -1.60 18.09 1.51
C THR A 226 -0.32 17.33 1.84
N LYS A 227 -0.42 16.06 2.25
CA LYS A 227 0.77 15.22 2.52
C LYS A 227 1.63 15.03 1.27
N LEU A 228 1.03 14.70 0.14
CA LEU A 228 1.74 14.50 -1.12
C LEU A 228 2.40 15.79 -1.62
N LYS A 229 1.74 16.95 -1.43
CA LYS A 229 2.33 18.25 -1.75
C LYS A 229 3.58 18.53 -0.92
N GLN A 230 3.52 18.27 0.39
CA GLN A 230 4.71 18.42 1.24
C GLN A 230 5.85 17.51 0.78
N GLN A 231 5.55 16.25 0.45
CA GLN A 231 6.56 15.31 -0.04
C GLN A 231 7.18 15.74 -1.38
N LEU A 232 6.41 16.40 -2.25
CA LEU A 232 6.93 16.96 -3.50
C LEU A 232 7.86 18.15 -3.24
N GLU A 233 7.45 19.06 -2.35
CA GLU A 233 8.26 20.23 -1.95
C GLU A 233 9.59 19.80 -1.30
N ASP A 234 9.55 18.76 -0.47
CA ASP A 234 10.74 18.17 0.15
C ASP A 234 11.66 17.54 -0.92
N ILE A 235 11.13 16.99 -2.01
CA ILE A 235 11.94 16.41 -3.09
C ILE A 235 12.58 17.52 -3.94
N GLU A 236 11.81 18.54 -4.30
CA GLU A 236 12.30 19.67 -5.11
C GLU A 236 13.43 20.43 -4.41
N THR A 237 13.31 20.64 -3.10
CA THR A 237 14.35 21.32 -2.32
C THR A 237 15.58 20.45 -2.07
N LYS A 238 15.40 19.13 -1.95
CA LYS A 238 16.49 18.20 -1.61
C LYS A 238 17.33 17.74 -2.81
N TYR A 239 16.75 17.58 -4.00
CA TYR A 239 17.41 16.86 -5.11
C TYR A 239 17.61 17.66 -6.39
N VAL A 240 17.13 18.90 -6.48
CA VAL A 240 17.24 19.71 -7.71
C VAL A 240 18.08 20.95 -7.43
N VAL A 241 19.29 20.99 -7.98
CA VAL A 241 20.13 22.19 -8.03
C VAL A 241 19.53 23.15 -9.04
N ARG A 242 19.23 24.39 -8.64
CA ARG A 242 18.67 25.41 -9.53
C ARG A 242 19.75 25.90 -10.49
N ASP A 243 19.38 26.25 -11.72
CA ASP A 243 20.33 26.72 -12.75
C ASP A 243 21.20 27.91 -12.27
N GLU A 244 20.65 28.75 -11.40
CA GLU A 244 21.33 29.91 -10.80
C GLU A 244 22.41 29.54 -9.77
N GLU A 245 22.41 28.31 -9.25
CA GLU A 245 23.38 27.81 -8.27
C GLU A 245 24.65 27.25 -8.96
N PHE A 246 24.60 27.02 -10.28
CA PHE A 246 25.75 26.50 -11.01
C PHE A 246 26.79 27.58 -11.33
N VAL A 247 28.05 27.27 -11.03
CA VAL A 247 29.21 28.03 -11.50
C VAL A 247 29.52 27.60 -12.93
N THR A 248 29.59 28.53 -13.88
CA THR A 248 29.82 28.23 -15.30
C THR A 248 31.20 28.65 -15.76
N LEU A 249 31.94 27.70 -16.34
CA LEU A 249 33.26 27.88 -16.93
C LEU A 249 33.15 27.88 -18.47
N ASP A 250 33.77 28.88 -19.10
CA ASP A 250 33.88 29.01 -20.55
C ASP A 250 35.02 28.13 -21.09
N CYS A 251 34.88 26.83 -20.90
CA CYS A 251 35.77 25.84 -21.48
C CYS A 251 35.00 24.57 -21.86
N HIS A 252 35.52 23.84 -22.85
CA HIS A 252 35.02 22.51 -23.20
C HIS A 252 35.71 21.45 -22.34
N GLY A 253 34.98 20.41 -21.93
CA GLY A 253 35.54 19.27 -21.21
C GLY A 253 36.57 18.48 -22.02
N PHE A 254 37.47 17.77 -21.34
CA PHE A 254 38.51 16.98 -21.99
C PHE A 254 38.26 15.48 -21.84
N SER A 255 38.32 14.73 -22.93
CA SER A 255 38.01 13.29 -22.86
C SER A 255 39.16 12.50 -22.23
N ASN A 256 38.82 11.66 -21.25
CA ASN A 256 39.71 10.75 -20.54
C ASN A 256 40.52 9.85 -21.49
N ASN A 257 39.93 9.46 -22.61
CA ASN A 257 40.59 8.63 -23.63
C ASN A 257 41.84 9.29 -24.23
N TYR A 258 41.97 10.61 -24.12
CA TYR A 258 43.08 11.39 -24.66
C TYR A 258 44.00 11.96 -23.58
N MET A 259 43.78 11.64 -22.29
CA MET A 259 44.58 12.19 -21.18
C MET A 259 46.04 11.71 -21.21
N TYR A 260 46.26 10.47 -21.64
CA TYR A 260 47.55 9.81 -21.56
C TYR A 260 47.99 9.25 -22.92
N SER A 261 49.30 9.13 -23.09
CA SER A 261 49.97 8.51 -24.23
C SER A 261 51.10 7.62 -23.74
N TYR A 262 51.53 6.65 -24.55
CA TYR A 262 52.63 5.76 -24.21
C TYR A 262 53.89 6.17 -24.98
N ILE A 263 54.97 6.48 -24.27
CA ILE A 263 56.30 6.77 -24.83
C ILE A 263 57.29 5.83 -24.16
N GLU A 264 58.02 5.02 -24.95
CA GLU A 264 59.04 4.08 -24.45
C GLU A 264 58.53 3.17 -23.30
N GLY A 265 57.29 2.68 -23.41
CA GLY A 265 56.68 1.82 -22.39
C GLY A 265 56.20 2.53 -21.12
N LYS A 266 56.37 3.86 -21.02
CA LYS A 266 55.87 4.66 -19.90
C LYS A 266 54.59 5.39 -20.28
N CYS A 267 53.59 5.32 -19.39
CA CYS A 267 52.38 6.13 -19.49
C CYS A 267 52.71 7.58 -19.09
N VAL A 268 52.51 8.52 -20.01
CA VAL A 268 52.75 9.95 -19.80
C VAL A 268 51.53 10.77 -20.16
N LYS A 269 51.34 11.94 -19.54
CA LYS A 269 50.27 12.87 -19.94
C LYS A 269 50.47 13.29 -21.40
N SER A 270 49.41 13.23 -22.18
CA SER A 270 49.43 13.66 -23.58
C SER A 270 49.69 15.16 -23.67
N ASN A 271 50.27 15.63 -24.78
CA ASN A 271 50.47 17.07 -25.01
C ASN A 271 49.13 17.82 -25.10
N ALA A 272 48.08 17.17 -25.63
CA ALA A 272 46.74 17.74 -25.69
C ALA A 272 46.18 17.99 -24.28
N TYR A 273 46.35 17.04 -23.36
CA TYR A 273 45.90 17.19 -21.99
C TYR A 273 46.71 18.24 -21.22
N LYS A 274 48.04 18.28 -21.41
CA LYS A 274 48.89 19.34 -20.86
C LYS A 274 48.46 20.73 -21.34
N ASN A 275 48.11 20.87 -22.61
CA ASN A 275 47.61 22.13 -23.16
C ASN A 275 46.24 22.48 -22.57
N TRP A 276 45.32 21.52 -22.46
CA TRP A 276 44.03 21.76 -21.81
C TRP A 276 44.20 22.22 -20.36
N ILE A 277 45.09 21.60 -19.59
CA ILE A 277 45.44 22.05 -18.23
C ILE A 277 45.99 23.48 -18.24
N LYS A 278 46.90 23.80 -19.17
CA LYS A 278 47.54 25.11 -19.24
C LYS A 278 46.54 26.24 -19.55
N TYR A 279 45.53 25.97 -20.37
CA TYR A 279 44.55 26.95 -20.83
C TYR A 279 43.18 26.80 -20.14
N PHE A 280 43.11 26.03 -19.05
CA PHE A 280 41.91 25.94 -18.23
C PHE A 280 41.59 27.31 -17.60
N PRO A 281 40.31 27.73 -17.49
CA PRO A 281 39.94 29.06 -16.97
C PRO A 281 40.02 29.10 -15.43
N TYR A 282 41.23 29.13 -14.88
CA TYR A 282 41.46 29.14 -13.43
C TYR A 282 40.79 30.31 -12.71
N ASP A 283 40.69 31.46 -13.36
CA ASP A 283 40.07 32.67 -12.84
C ASP A 283 38.54 32.60 -12.72
N GLN A 284 37.91 31.63 -13.40
CA GLN A 284 36.47 31.40 -13.34
C GLN A 284 36.07 30.36 -12.27
N VAL A 285 37.04 29.64 -11.70
CA VAL A 285 36.79 28.70 -10.62
C VAL A 285 36.78 29.45 -9.29
N PRO A 286 35.70 29.41 -8.51
CA PRO A 286 35.65 30.07 -7.21
C PRO A 286 36.56 29.35 -6.22
N ASP A 287 37.10 30.11 -5.27
CA ASP A 287 37.82 29.57 -4.12
C ASP A 287 36.93 28.66 -3.26
N MET A 288 37.52 27.80 -2.43
CA MET A 288 36.77 26.86 -1.58
C MET A 288 35.76 27.56 -0.67
N ASP A 289 36.09 28.76 -0.18
CA ASP A 289 35.24 29.57 0.72
C ASP A 289 33.94 30.07 0.07
N TYR A 290 33.82 30.02 -1.27
CA TYR A 290 32.57 30.30 -1.97
C TYR A 290 31.47 29.28 -1.62
N TRP A 291 31.87 28.04 -1.32
CA TRP A 291 30.98 26.95 -0.98
C TRP A 291 30.70 26.94 0.53
N GLU A 292 30.02 27.97 1.03
CA GLU A 292 29.82 28.23 2.47
C GLU A 292 29.32 27.01 3.28
N ASP A 293 28.49 26.17 2.67
CA ASP A 293 27.87 24.99 3.28
C ASP A 293 28.58 23.66 2.94
N VAL A 294 29.81 23.70 2.41
CA VAL A 294 30.56 22.50 1.97
C VAL A 294 31.77 22.22 2.87
N ASP A 295 31.71 21.06 3.52
CA ASP A 295 32.80 20.46 4.28
C ASP A 295 33.66 19.58 3.36
N PHE A 296 34.79 20.11 2.90
CA PHE A 296 35.77 19.39 2.05
C PHE A 296 36.57 18.30 2.80
N THR A 297 36.14 17.90 3.99
CA THR A 297 36.63 16.68 4.66
C THR A 297 35.64 15.52 4.61
N LYS A 298 34.42 15.76 4.11
CA LYS A 298 33.33 14.78 4.04
C LYS A 298 32.98 14.42 2.59
N PRO A 299 32.34 13.27 2.35
CA PRO A 299 31.84 12.90 1.03
C PRO A 299 31.01 13.99 0.37
N ILE A 300 31.27 14.21 -0.91
CA ILE A 300 30.65 15.24 -1.74
C ILE A 300 29.95 14.59 -2.92
N GLU A 301 28.84 15.20 -3.34
CA GLU A 301 28.25 14.98 -4.64
C GLU A 301 28.47 16.19 -5.56
N LEU A 302 28.80 15.89 -6.81
CA LEU A 302 29.15 16.86 -7.83
C LEU A 302 28.11 16.84 -8.95
N PHE A 303 27.51 17.99 -9.23
CA PHE A 303 26.61 18.17 -10.36
C PHE A 303 27.38 18.82 -11.49
N ILE A 304 27.31 18.26 -12.71
CA ILE A 304 28.03 18.76 -13.88
C ILE A 304 27.10 18.86 -15.07
N ASN A 305 27.10 20.04 -15.67
CA ASN A 305 26.33 20.39 -16.84
C ASN A 305 27.29 20.71 -17.99
N TYR A 306 27.13 19.99 -19.10
CA TYR A 306 28.00 20.09 -20.26
C TYR A 306 27.29 20.75 -21.44
N THR A 307 27.91 21.78 -22.00
CA THR A 307 27.63 22.26 -23.35
C THR A 307 28.81 21.85 -24.22
N VAL A 308 28.61 20.88 -25.11
CA VAL A 308 29.72 20.18 -25.79
C VAL A 308 29.56 20.17 -27.29
N LYS A 309 30.67 19.95 -27.99
CA LYS A 309 30.62 19.71 -29.43
C LYS A 309 29.80 18.47 -29.74
N LYS A 310 29.11 18.47 -30.89
CA LYS A 310 28.36 17.32 -31.40
C LYS A 310 29.21 16.03 -31.37
N ASP A 311 28.56 14.92 -31.02
CA ASP A 311 29.12 13.56 -31.00
C ASP A 311 30.19 13.30 -29.91
N VAL A 312 30.31 14.19 -28.92
CA VAL A 312 31.14 13.98 -27.72
C VAL A 312 30.38 13.17 -26.68
N ASP A 313 30.98 12.07 -26.21
CA ASP A 313 30.49 11.33 -25.04
C ASP A 313 30.88 12.07 -23.75
N ILE A 314 29.89 12.71 -23.15
CA ILE A 314 30.05 13.48 -21.91
C ILE A 314 30.55 12.64 -20.73
N ALA A 315 30.40 11.30 -20.73
CA ALA A 315 30.88 10.44 -19.63
C ALA A 315 32.40 10.48 -19.54
N ASN A 316 33.03 10.61 -20.70
CA ASN A 316 34.48 10.62 -20.78
C ASN A 316 35.07 11.95 -20.30
N LEU A 317 34.26 12.97 -20.00
CA LEU A 317 34.75 14.29 -19.61
C LEU A 317 34.96 14.41 -18.10
N ASP A 318 34.14 13.72 -17.31
CA ASP A 318 34.07 13.82 -15.85
C ASP A 318 35.44 13.68 -15.19
N LYS A 319 36.20 12.64 -15.55
CA LYS A 319 37.50 12.35 -14.92
C LYS A 319 38.51 13.49 -15.06
N SER A 320 38.59 14.10 -16.25
CA SER A 320 39.52 15.21 -16.49
C SER A 320 39.12 16.47 -15.71
N PHE A 321 37.81 16.67 -15.56
CA PHE A 321 37.25 17.83 -14.88
C PHE A 321 37.37 17.70 -13.37
N ILE A 322 37.06 16.53 -12.82
CA ILE A 322 37.23 16.22 -11.40
C ILE A 322 38.71 16.35 -10.99
N ASP A 323 39.64 15.80 -11.77
CA ASP A 323 41.08 15.97 -11.51
C ASP A 323 41.50 17.45 -11.55
N MET A 324 40.87 18.25 -12.40
CA MET A 324 41.15 19.69 -12.48
C MET A 324 40.68 20.43 -11.24
N ILE A 325 39.40 20.28 -10.87
CA ILE A 325 38.82 21.01 -9.74
C ILE A 325 39.44 20.57 -8.42
N PHE A 326 39.45 19.27 -8.12
CA PHE A 326 39.82 18.77 -6.80
C PHE A 326 41.34 18.64 -6.65
N ASN A 327 42.00 17.81 -7.46
CA ASN A 327 43.43 17.54 -7.25
C ASN A 327 44.35 18.72 -7.60
N ARG A 328 43.97 19.61 -8.53
CA ARG A 328 44.86 20.69 -9.01
C ARG A 328 44.54 22.07 -8.47
N ILE A 329 43.25 22.41 -8.37
CA ILE A 329 42.84 23.77 -7.97
C ILE A 329 42.60 23.82 -6.46
N TYR A 330 41.77 22.92 -5.93
CA TYR A 330 41.48 22.88 -4.50
C TYR A 330 42.53 22.14 -3.65
N ASP A 331 43.43 21.38 -4.29
CA ASP A 331 44.42 20.53 -3.60
C ASP A 331 43.75 19.54 -2.62
N VAL A 332 42.59 19.02 -3.02
CA VAL A 332 41.80 18.02 -2.29
C VAL A 332 41.80 16.72 -3.09
N ASP A 333 41.98 15.58 -2.42
CA ASP A 333 41.90 14.26 -3.05
C ASP A 333 40.51 14.04 -3.69
N ASP A 334 40.50 13.79 -4.99
CA ASP A 334 39.27 13.56 -5.76
C ASP A 334 38.42 12.36 -5.28
N ASN A 335 38.97 11.47 -4.45
CA ASN A 335 38.23 10.42 -3.76
C ASN A 335 37.10 10.95 -2.85
N ILE A 336 37.11 12.24 -2.51
CA ILE A 336 36.00 12.88 -1.78
C ILE A 336 34.70 12.94 -2.60
N VAL A 337 34.80 12.94 -3.93
CA VAL A 337 33.66 12.95 -4.85
C VAL A 337 33.09 11.54 -4.96
N GLN A 338 32.01 11.26 -4.24
CA GLN A 338 31.40 9.92 -4.20
C GLN A 338 30.17 9.77 -5.10
N ALA A 339 29.59 10.86 -5.56
CA ALA A 339 28.50 10.85 -6.54
C ALA A 339 28.69 11.95 -7.59
N VAL A 340 28.40 11.62 -8.84
CA VAL A 340 28.48 12.55 -9.97
C VAL A 340 27.16 12.53 -10.73
N HIS A 341 26.50 13.69 -10.77
CA HIS A 341 25.25 13.92 -11.48
C HIS A 341 25.54 14.71 -12.74
N ARG A 342 25.58 14.03 -13.88
CA ARG A 342 26.01 14.60 -15.16
C ARG A 342 24.83 14.78 -16.10
N GLN A 343 24.76 15.95 -16.74
CA GLN A 343 23.77 16.27 -17.76
C GLN A 343 24.40 17.02 -18.95
N GLY A 344 23.90 16.75 -20.16
CA GLY A 344 24.20 17.57 -21.34
C GLY A 344 23.09 18.60 -21.53
N ILE A 345 23.44 19.89 -21.52
CA ILE A 345 22.48 21.00 -21.67
C ILE A 345 22.31 21.39 -23.14
N ALA A 346 23.43 21.48 -23.87
CA ALA A 346 23.43 22.01 -25.22
C ALA A 346 24.55 21.42 -26.07
N THR A 347 24.41 21.57 -27.39
CA THR A 347 25.42 21.19 -28.37
C THR A 347 25.93 22.41 -29.11
N VAL A 348 27.25 22.49 -29.32
CA VAL A 348 27.91 23.58 -30.04
C VAL A 348 28.70 23.08 -31.25
N ASP A 349 29.00 23.99 -32.18
CA ASP A 349 29.74 23.66 -33.40
C ASP A 349 31.26 23.71 -33.21
N ASN A 350 31.77 24.61 -32.36
CA ASN A 350 33.21 24.75 -32.11
C ASN A 350 33.60 24.35 -30.69
N TRP A 351 34.84 23.86 -30.52
CA TRP A 351 35.39 23.49 -29.20
C TRP A 351 35.48 24.68 -28.23
N GLN A 352 35.73 25.88 -28.74
CA GLN A 352 35.85 27.09 -27.93
C GLN A 352 34.52 27.58 -27.34
N ASP A 353 33.39 27.15 -27.92
CA ASP A 353 32.05 27.55 -27.47
C ASP A 353 31.51 26.59 -26.38
N GLY A 354 32.28 25.56 -26.03
CA GLY A 354 31.92 24.62 -24.99
C GLY A 354 31.93 25.25 -23.60
N LYS A 355 31.05 24.76 -22.73
CA LYS A 355 30.94 25.20 -21.33
C LYS A 355 30.83 24.01 -20.40
N ILE A 356 31.37 24.17 -19.19
CA ILE A 356 31.16 23.26 -18.07
C ILE A 356 30.55 24.08 -16.94
N SER A 357 29.35 23.75 -16.52
CA SER A 357 28.76 24.32 -15.31
C SER A 357 28.75 23.29 -14.21
N PHE A 358 29.10 23.66 -12.98
CA PHE A 358 29.17 22.72 -11.87
C PHE A 358 28.65 23.30 -10.56
N TYR A 359 28.18 22.40 -9.69
CA TYR A 359 27.75 22.70 -8.34
C TYR A 359 28.20 21.56 -7.41
N ILE A 360 28.59 21.91 -6.19
CA ILE A 360 29.16 21.00 -5.20
C ILE A 360 28.35 21.12 -3.91
N ARG A 361 28.01 19.98 -3.31
CA ARG A 361 27.52 19.92 -1.93
C ARG A 361 27.93 18.63 -1.24
N ASN A 362 27.90 18.60 0.10
CA ASN A 362 28.08 17.36 0.83
C ASN A 362 26.91 16.38 0.55
N ILE A 363 27.20 15.09 0.58
CA ILE A 363 26.17 14.05 0.53
C ILE A 363 25.41 14.08 1.85
N GLU A 364 24.09 14.26 1.78
CA GLU A 364 23.23 14.13 2.95
C GLU A 364 23.16 12.66 3.42
N GLU A 365 23.46 12.41 4.70
CA GLU A 365 23.34 11.09 5.34
C GLU A 365 21.89 10.57 5.41
#